data_AF-A0A1M5WSN1-F1
#
_entry.id   AF-A0A1M5WSN1-F1
#
_cell.length_a   1.000
_cell.length_b   1.000
_cell.length_c   1.000
_cell.angle_alpha   90.00
_cell.angle_beta   90.00
_cell.angle_gamma   90.00
#
_symmetry.space_group_name_H-M   'P 1'
#
loop_
_entity.id
_entity.type
_entity.pdbx_description
1 polymer ?
#
loop_
_entity_poly.entity_id
_entity_poly.type
_entity_poly.pdbx_seq_one_letter_code
_entity_poly.pdbx_strand_id
1 'polypeptide(L)'
;MNTKYVKVSTADRLPEESKHYITLNSQGQPQVSFYDNLEFVSYFKPVYWLEEKPDYDDEVIRVLQKCYDELLLAAEKGNYPDSFLEENGGSGLSEISNLITKIKES
;
A
#
# COMPACT_ATOMS: atom_id res chain seq x y z
N MET A 1 9.12 -10.87 -10.65
CA MET A 1 8.05 -9.97 -10.19
C MET A 1 8.41 -9.60 -8.77
N ASN A 2 8.55 -8.31 -8.47
CA ASN A 2 8.88 -7.89 -7.11
C ASN A 2 7.66 -8.11 -6.21
N THR A 3 7.92 -8.54 -4.98
CA THR A 3 6.88 -8.75 -3.97
C THR A 3 7.31 -8.11 -2.66
N LYS A 4 6.30 -7.71 -1.88
CA LYS A 4 6.49 -7.18 -0.53
C LYS A 4 5.57 -7.91 0.44
N TYR A 5 5.98 -7.94 1.70
CA TYR A 5 5.15 -8.47 2.78
C TYR A 5 4.40 -7.34 3.47
N VAL A 6 3.08 -7.48 3.53
CA VAL A 6 2.23 -6.58 4.33
C VAL A 6 1.78 -7.29 5.60
N LYS A 7 1.80 -6.56 6.72
CA LYS A 7 1.27 -7.08 7.99
C LYS A 7 -0.25 -7.04 7.94
N VAL A 8 -0.88 -8.20 8.13
CA VAL A 8 -2.33 -8.33 8.21
C VAL A 8 -2.70 -8.80 9.61
N SER A 9 -3.55 -8.03 10.30
CA SER A 9 -4.05 -8.40 11.62
C SER A 9 -4.88 -9.68 11.53
N THR A 10 -4.60 -10.65 12.41
CA THR A 10 -5.38 -11.89 12.50
C THR A 10 -6.82 -11.64 12.96
N ALA A 11 -7.10 -10.48 13.57
CA ALA A 11 -8.45 -10.06 13.93
C ALA A 11 -9.23 -9.45 12.75
N ASP A 12 -8.53 -8.86 11.78
CA ASP A 12 -9.16 -8.26 10.60
C ASP A 12 -9.48 -9.34 9.56
N ARG A 13 -8.51 -10.23 9.31
CA ARG A 13 -8.63 -11.29 8.31
C ARG A 13 -7.61 -12.42 8.53
N LEU A 14 -8.07 -13.64 8.35
CA LEU A 14 -7.25 -14.86 8.31
C LEU A 14 -6.85 -15.22 6.86
N PRO A 15 -5.79 -16.02 6.66
CA PRO A 15 -5.44 -16.48 5.32
C PRO A 15 -6.54 -17.33 4.67
N GLU A 16 -6.47 -17.48 3.35
CA GLU A 16 -7.46 -18.26 2.59
C GLU A 16 -7.14 -19.75 2.52
N GLU A 17 -5.86 -20.12 2.63
CA GLU A 17 -5.39 -21.49 2.41
C GLU A 17 -4.76 -22.08 3.67
N SER A 18 -5.05 -23.34 3.97
CA SER A 18 -4.33 -24.08 5.00
C SER A 18 -2.89 -24.35 4.59
N LYS A 19 -1.94 -23.63 5.20
CA LYS A 19 -0.49 -23.84 5.03
C LYS A 19 0.30 -23.13 6.12
N HIS A 20 1.62 -23.17 6.00
CA HIS A 20 2.51 -22.42 6.88
C HIS A 20 2.64 -20.98 6.42
N TYR A 21 2.57 -20.05 7.37
CA TYR A 21 2.76 -18.62 7.15
C TYR A 21 3.80 -18.06 8.12
N ILE A 22 4.47 -16.98 7.71
CA ILE A 22 5.23 -16.15 8.64
C ILE A 22 4.22 -15.31 9.42
N THR A 23 4.30 -15.37 10.74
CA THR A 23 3.42 -14.63 11.65
C THR A 23 4.22 -13.84 12.66
N LEU A 24 3.59 -12.85 13.28
CA LEU A 24 4.16 -12.03 14.34
C LEU A 24 3.29 -12.17 15.60
N ASN A 25 3.92 -12.37 16.75
CA ASN A 25 3.23 -12.34 18.05
C ASN A 25 2.94 -10.89 18.49
N SER A 26 2.34 -10.69 19.67
CA SER A 26 2.02 -9.36 20.21
C SER A 26 3.25 -8.49 20.50
N GLN A 27 4.44 -9.07 20.58
CA GLN A 27 5.71 -8.36 20.75
C GLN A 27 6.39 -8.06 19.39
N GLY A 28 5.76 -8.42 18.27
CA GLY A 28 6.31 -8.25 16.93
C GLY A 28 7.41 -9.26 16.58
N GLN A 29 7.58 -10.32 17.36
CA GLN A 29 8.59 -11.35 17.09
C GLN A 29 8.09 -12.31 15.99
N PRO A 30 8.93 -12.59 14.98
CA PRO A 30 8.57 -13.49 13.88
C PRO A 30 8.57 -14.96 14.31
N GLN A 31 7.62 -15.72 13.78
CA GLN A 31 7.53 -17.18 13.91
C GLN A 31 6.87 -17.78 12.67
N VAL A 32 6.91 -19.11 12.56
CA VAL A 32 6.15 -19.85 11.55
C VAL A 32 4.95 -20.50 12.24
N SER A 33 3.76 -20.32 11.67
CA SER A 33 2.53 -20.92 12.19
C SER A 33 1.78 -21.61 11.06
N PHE A 34 1.16 -22.76 11.37
CA PHE A 34 0.28 -23.44 10.44
C PHE A 34 -1.14 -22.89 10.61
N TYR A 35 -1.77 -22.50 9.52
CA TYR A 35 -3.19 -22.15 9.49
C TYR A 35 -3.99 -23.37 9.04
N ASP A 36 -5.06 -23.72 9.75
CA ASP A 36 -5.86 -24.93 9.50
C ASP A 36 -7.26 -24.65 8.91
N ASN A 37 -7.45 -23.46 8.31
CA ASN A 37 -8.72 -22.86 7.85
C ASN A 37 -9.62 -22.28 8.93
N LEU A 38 -9.32 -22.49 10.21
CA LEU A 38 -10.09 -21.92 11.32
C LEU A 38 -9.25 -20.99 12.16
N GLU A 39 -8.03 -21.40 12.49
CA GLU A 39 -7.11 -20.62 13.29
C GLU A 39 -5.65 -20.94 13.01
N PHE A 40 -4.77 -20.14 13.61
CA PHE A 40 -3.34 -20.42 13.58
C PHE A 40 -2.96 -21.36 14.73
N VAL A 41 -2.46 -22.53 14.38
CA VAL A 41 -1.81 -23.47 15.31
C VAL A 41 -0.38 -22.99 15.55
N SER A 42 -0.12 -22.48 16.75
CA SER A 42 1.19 -21.96 17.15
C SER A 42 1.39 -21.99 18.67
N TYR A 43 2.64 -22.05 19.12
CA TYR A 43 2.99 -21.98 20.54
C TYR A 43 2.64 -20.61 21.15
N PHE A 44 2.78 -19.54 20.37
CA PHE A 44 2.30 -18.20 20.73
C PHE A 44 1.23 -17.76 19.76
N LYS A 45 0.12 -17.23 20.28
CA LYS A 45 -0.98 -16.73 19.45
C LYS A 45 -0.48 -15.58 18.55
N PRO A 46 -0.55 -15.73 17.22
CA PRO A 46 -0.14 -14.67 16.31
C PRO A 46 -1.17 -13.53 16.30
N VAL A 47 -0.66 -12.30 16.28
CA VAL A 47 -1.46 -11.07 16.13
C VAL A 47 -1.45 -10.60 14.69
N TYR A 48 -0.38 -10.90 13.94
CA TYR A 48 -0.30 -10.60 12.51
C TYR A 48 0.19 -11.80 11.71
N TRP A 49 -0.23 -11.90 10.45
CA TRP A 49 0.44 -12.73 9.45
C TRP A 49 0.97 -11.86 8.32
N LEU A 50 2.05 -12.33 7.69
CA LEU A 50 2.68 -11.63 6.58
C LEU A 50 2.10 -12.13 5.27
N GLU A 51 1.38 -11.26 4.58
CA GLU A 51 0.83 -11.53 3.26
C GLU A 51 1.80 -11.06 2.20
N GLU A 52 2.25 -11.97 1.33
CA GLU A 52 3.02 -11.61 0.15
C GLU A 52 2.09 -10.97 -0.89
N LYS A 53 2.41 -9.75 -1.30
CA LYS A 53 1.72 -9.04 -2.38
C LYS A 53 2.69 -8.63 -3.48
N PRO A 54 2.22 -8.57 -4.73
CA PRO A 54 2.93 -7.86 -5.78
C PRO A 54 3.33 -6.46 -5.34
N ASP A 55 4.58 -6.10 -5.62
CA ASP A 55 5.08 -4.75 -5.42
C ASP A 55 5.02 -3.99 -6.75
N TYR A 56 4.08 -3.04 -6.82
CA TYR A 56 3.86 -2.19 -7.99
C TYR A 56 4.30 -0.75 -7.74
N ASP A 57 5.02 -0.46 -6.66
CA ASP A 57 5.30 0.92 -6.25
C ASP A 57 6.00 1.71 -7.36
N ASP A 58 7.00 1.11 -8.03
CA ASP A 58 7.70 1.71 -9.18
C ASP A 58 6.79 1.95 -10.39
N GLU A 59 5.83 1.06 -10.64
CA GLU A 59 4.86 1.21 -11.74
C GLU A 59 3.88 2.33 -11.45
N VAL A 60 3.33 2.36 -10.23
CA VAL A 60 2.39 3.38 -9.77
C VAL A 60 3.06 4.76 -9.75
N ILE A 61 4.28 4.87 -9.21
CA ILE A 61 5.04 6.13 -9.22
C ILE A 61 5.23 6.64 -10.64
N ARG A 62 5.57 5.77 -11.59
CA ARG A 62 5.78 6.15 -13.00
C ARG A 62 4.51 6.67 -13.66
N VAL A 63 3.37 6.03 -13.41
CA VAL A 63 2.07 6.48 -13.93
C VAL A 63 1.68 7.82 -13.31
N LEU A 64 1.82 7.96 -11.99
CA LEU A 64 1.54 9.21 -11.28
C LEU A 64 2.44 10.35 -11.77
N GLN A 65 3.73 10.10 -11.97
CA GLN A 65 4.66 11.11 -12.50
C GLN A 65 4.25 11.56 -13.89
N LYS A 66 3.84 10.62 -14.76
CA LYS A 66 3.33 10.97 -16.09
C LYS A 66 2.08 11.86 -16.01
N CYS A 67 1.14 11.53 -15.12
CA CYS A 67 -0.05 12.36 -14.90
C CYS A 67 0.31 13.75 -14.38
N TYR A 68 1.29 13.84 -13.46
CA TYR A 68 1.79 15.11 -12.96
C TYR A 68 2.36 15.99 -14.08
N ASP A 69 3.22 15.41 -14.93
CA ASP A 69 3.88 16.13 -16.03
C ASP A 69 2.84 16.62 -17.07
N GLU A 70 1.84 15.80 -17.39
CA GLU A 70 0.77 16.16 -18.32
C GLU A 70 -0.12 17.30 -17.76
N LEU A 71 -0.44 17.26 -16.46
CA LEU A 71 -1.21 18.31 -15.80
C LEU A 71 -0.42 19.62 -15.70
N LEU A 72 0.88 19.54 -15.40
CA LEU A 72 1.74 20.72 -15.34
C LEU A 72 1.81 21.41 -16.71
N LEU A 73 2.03 20.64 -17.78
CA LEU A 73 2.05 21.15 -19.14
C LEU A 73 0.72 21.78 -19.55
N ALA A 74 -0.41 21.23 -19.12
CA ALA A 74 -1.72 21.78 -19.41
C ALA A 74 -1.98 23.10 -18.66
N ALA A 75 -1.53 23.20 -17.40
CA ALA A 75 -1.59 24.43 -16.62
C ALA A 75 -0.72 25.54 -17.24
N GLU A 76 0.52 25.23 -17.64
CA GLU A 76 1.43 26.18 -18.31
C GLU A 76 0.86 26.72 -19.64
N LYS A 77 0.06 25.91 -20.34
CA LYS A 77 -0.60 26.32 -21.60
C LYS A 77 -1.85 27.18 -21.38
N GLY A 78 -2.25 27.47 -20.14
CA GLY A 78 -3.47 28.20 -19.83
C GLY A 78 -4.76 27.43 -20.21
N ASN A 79 -4.67 26.11 -20.33
CA ASN A 79 -5.81 25.25 -20.67
C ASN A 79 -6.65 24.83 -19.44
N TYR A 80 -6.30 25.34 -18.26
CA TYR A 80 -7.08 25.15 -17.04
C TYR A 80 -7.60 26.51 -16.55
N PRO A 81 -8.90 26.63 -16.21
CA PRO A 81 -9.38 27.81 -15.50
C PRO A 81 -8.74 27.83 -14.10
N ASP A 82 -8.27 29.00 -13.65
CA ASP A 82 -7.62 29.21 -12.35
C ASP A 82 -8.45 28.66 -11.17
N SER A 83 -9.78 28.63 -11.30
CA SER A 83 -10.71 28.05 -10.32
C SER A 83 -10.51 26.56 -10.05
N PHE A 84 -9.95 25.80 -11.00
CA PHE A 84 -9.66 24.37 -10.84
C PHE A 84 -8.45 24.12 -9.91
N LEU A 85 -7.62 25.13 -9.68
CA LEU A 85 -6.46 25.07 -8.80
C LEU A 85 -6.78 25.47 -7.35
N GLU A 86 -7.86 26.23 -7.14
CA GLU A 86 -8.11 26.92 -5.87
C GLU A 86 -9.38 26.47 -5.12
N GLU A 87 -10.44 25.99 -5.79
CA GLU A 87 -11.75 25.88 -5.12
C GLU A 87 -11.99 24.66 -4.20
N ASN A 88 -11.08 23.67 -4.10
CA ASN A 88 -11.35 22.45 -3.29
C ASN A 88 -10.22 21.94 -2.38
N GLY A 89 -9.23 22.77 -2.03
CA GLY A 89 -8.24 22.40 -1.00
C GLY A 89 -6.97 21.69 -1.49
N GLY A 90 -6.65 21.81 -2.77
CA GLY A 90 -5.36 21.44 -3.37
C GLY A 90 -5.47 21.30 -4.88
N SER A 91 -4.50 21.81 -5.65
CA SER A 91 -4.46 21.52 -7.09
C SER A 91 -4.21 20.02 -7.30
N GLY A 92 -4.72 19.41 -8.38
CA GLY A 92 -4.47 17.99 -8.69
C GLY A 92 -2.98 17.62 -8.74
N LEU A 93 -2.11 18.59 -9.03
CA LEU A 93 -0.65 18.46 -8.91
C LEU A 93 -0.20 18.18 -7.47
N SER A 94 -0.75 18.90 -6.49
CA SER A 94 -0.45 18.69 -5.07
C SER A 94 -0.92 17.32 -4.58
N GLU A 95 -2.09 16.84 -5.04
CA GLU A 95 -2.60 15.52 -4.70
C GLU A 95 -1.70 14.40 -5.25
N ILE A 96 -1.33 14.49 -6.52
CA ILE A 96 -0.44 13.51 -7.16
C ILE A 96 0.95 13.52 -6.50
N SER A 97 1.49 14.70 -6.20
CA SER A 97 2.77 14.84 -5.50
C SER A 97 2.71 14.18 -4.10
N ASN A 98 1.64 14.42 -3.35
CA ASN A 98 1.43 13.80 -2.04
C ASN A 98 1.33 12.28 -2.13
N LEU A 99 0.67 11.72 -3.15
CA LEU A 99 0.60 10.27 -3.37
C LEU A 99 1.98 9.68 -3.68
N ILE A 100 2.75 10.30 -4.56
CA ILE A 100 4.12 9.84 -4.89
C ILE A 100 5.00 9.83 -3.64
N THR A 101 4.97 10.89 -2.83
CA THR A 101 5.75 10.98 -1.58
C THR A 101 5.35 9.87 -0.60
N LYS A 102 4.06 9.65 -0.38
CA LYS A 102 3.57 8.58 0.50
C LYS A 102 4.03 7.19 0.08
N ILE A 103 4.08 6.91 -1.22
CA ILE A 103 4.57 5.61 -1.73
C ILE A 103 6.08 5.47 -1.51
N LYS A 104 6.85 6.55 -1.69
CA LYS A 104 8.31 6.53 -1.46
C LYS A 104 8.70 6.39 0.02
N GLU A 105 7.82 6.80 0.92
CA GLU A 105 8.03 6.78 2.37
C GLU A 105 7.46 5.52 3.06
N SER A 106 6.69 4.68 2.35
CA SER A 106 6.13 3.43 2.87
C SER A 106 7.12 2.26 2.85
#